data_AF-A0A9W7L4M2-F1
#
_entry.id   AF-A0A9W7L4M2-F1
#
_cell.length_a   1.000
_cell.length_b   1.000
_cell.length_c   1.000
_cell.angle_alpha   90.00
_cell.angle_beta   90.00
_cell.angle_gamma   90.00
#
_symmetry.space_group_name_H-M   'P 1'
#
loop_
_entity.id
_entity.type
_entity.pdbx_description
1 polymer ?
#
loop_
_entity_poly.entity_id
_entity_poly.type
_entity_poly.pdbx_seq_one_letter_code
_entity_poly.pdbx_strand_id
1 'polypeptide(L)'
;MGLGDELKEECLSISDGHTNIYDLASSLGYQVGTTVFNSMSLAGSTPLRIFLPSFPNNAGELEKLADLMCTNWKILGGVDCKVKHWPDTPASCLEIDWSFRTPSMSLYHRESPSEISGQIRDTEVYVDETLAGLGLCPFTKSMERSALGLESMGVKPGPVAIRHSADLKADPETTPATVLASMYWSGVTELLEKDETSAATFLLIAPSSPYTNFKSFFTDCDSFIEKTNFLAPGAMGRVWFHPSYTLSEVGYQSGGHAPPLSEVSSLMDMYISGHPGAKRPADPDMARAHDITRRTPWPTINLLRPRQLEMAKENDKRENRAKVYPRNVVRVLEAEERGELEKLMKCPLGFKG
;
A
#
# COMPACT_ATOMS: atom_id res chain seq x y z
N MET A 1 30.91 -26.60 -11.33
CA MET A 1 29.93 -25.52 -11.47
C MET A 1 28.74 -25.92 -10.60
N GLY A 2 28.16 -25.01 -9.81
CA GLY A 2 26.98 -25.38 -9.01
C GLY A 2 25.77 -25.58 -9.93
N LEU A 3 24.77 -26.38 -9.52
CA LEU A 3 23.53 -26.55 -10.31
C LEU A 3 22.94 -25.18 -10.72
N GLY A 4 22.95 -24.19 -9.83
CA GLY A 4 22.48 -22.84 -10.15
C GLY A 4 23.24 -22.10 -11.26
N ASP A 5 24.53 -22.36 -11.43
CA ASP A 5 25.35 -21.73 -12.46
C ASP A 5 25.10 -22.39 -13.84
N GLU A 6 24.94 -23.71 -13.89
CA GLU A 6 24.60 -24.46 -15.11
C GLU A 6 23.22 -24.06 -15.63
N LEU A 7 22.26 -23.89 -14.72
CA LEU A 7 20.90 -23.42 -15.05
C LEU A 7 20.89 -21.99 -15.59
N LYS A 8 21.73 -21.13 -15.03
CA LYS A 8 21.88 -19.76 -15.50
C LYS A 8 22.42 -19.76 -16.93
N GLU A 9 23.44 -20.57 -17.24
CA GLU A 9 23.99 -20.67 -18.60
C GLU A 9 22.96 -21.23 -19.60
N GLU A 10 22.24 -22.30 -19.24
CA GLU A 10 21.23 -22.89 -20.10
C GLU A 10 20.08 -21.90 -20.38
N CYS A 11 19.59 -21.22 -19.35
CA CYS A 11 18.54 -20.21 -19.50
C CYS A 11 19.01 -18.99 -20.32
N LEU A 12 20.25 -18.53 -20.12
CA LEU A 12 20.85 -17.43 -20.89
C LEU A 12 21.03 -17.81 -22.36
N SER A 13 21.26 -19.09 -22.67
CA SER A 13 21.41 -19.55 -24.06
C SER A 13 20.10 -19.48 -24.87
N ILE A 14 18.95 -19.42 -24.20
CA ILE A 14 17.61 -19.42 -24.80
C ILE A 14 17.02 -17.99 -24.90
N SER A 15 17.76 -16.98 -24.43
CA SER A 15 17.22 -15.63 -24.23
C SER A 15 17.28 -14.71 -25.44
N ASP A 16 16.69 -15.11 -26.56
CA ASP A 16 16.58 -14.20 -27.71
C ASP A 16 15.53 -13.10 -27.43
N GLY A 17 15.97 -11.83 -27.49
CA GLY A 17 15.11 -10.65 -27.39
C GLY A 17 14.53 -10.27 -26.02
N HIS A 18 14.95 -10.90 -24.92
CA HIS A 18 14.44 -10.61 -23.57
C HIS A 18 15.53 -10.12 -22.61
N THR A 19 15.15 -9.25 -21.68
CA THR A 19 15.98 -8.97 -20.49
C THR A 19 15.77 -10.08 -19.47
N ASN A 20 16.83 -10.79 -19.10
CA ASN A 20 16.74 -11.89 -18.14
C ASN A 20 17.12 -11.43 -16.74
N ILE A 21 16.29 -11.79 -15.77
CA ILE A 21 16.53 -11.60 -14.34
C ILE A 21 16.63 -12.99 -13.71
N TYR A 22 17.73 -13.19 -12.99
CA TYR A 22 18.00 -14.43 -12.26
C TYR A 22 18.02 -14.12 -10.77
N ASP A 23 16.96 -14.50 -10.06
CA ASP A 23 16.86 -14.28 -8.63
C ASP A 23 16.96 -15.60 -7.87
N LEU A 24 18.16 -15.87 -7.36
CA LEU A 24 18.48 -17.06 -6.57
C LEU A 24 18.07 -16.91 -5.10
N ALA A 25 17.72 -15.70 -4.65
CA ALA A 25 17.45 -15.40 -3.24
C ALA A 25 15.96 -15.42 -2.91
N SER A 26 15.09 -15.14 -3.88
CA SER A 26 13.63 -15.15 -3.71
C SER A 26 13.11 -16.56 -3.44
N SER A 27 12.94 -16.86 -2.15
CA SER A 27 12.35 -18.12 -1.66
C SER A 27 10.97 -17.91 -1.02
N LEU A 28 10.62 -16.66 -0.74
CA LEU A 28 9.37 -16.26 -0.10
C LEU A 28 8.54 -15.40 -1.07
N GLY A 29 7.21 -15.52 -1.03
CA GLY A 29 6.38 -14.87 -2.05
C GLY A 29 6.40 -13.34 -2.00
N TYR A 30 6.67 -12.70 -0.86
CA TYR A 30 6.88 -11.24 -0.82
C TYR A 30 8.18 -10.80 -1.53
N GLN A 31 9.22 -11.65 -1.51
CA GLN A 31 10.45 -11.42 -2.25
C GLN A 31 10.17 -11.56 -3.76
N VAL A 32 9.39 -12.58 -4.15
CA VAL A 32 8.91 -12.74 -5.53
C VAL A 32 8.15 -11.50 -6.01
N GLY A 33 7.19 -11.00 -5.23
CA GLY A 33 6.46 -9.77 -5.56
C GLY A 33 7.41 -8.58 -5.78
N THR A 34 8.40 -8.43 -4.91
CA THR A 34 9.41 -7.37 -5.02
C THR A 34 10.23 -7.51 -6.29
N THR A 35 10.77 -8.70 -6.55
CA THR A 35 11.60 -8.96 -7.73
C THR A 35 10.83 -8.75 -9.01
N VAL A 36 9.60 -9.25 -9.11
CA VAL A 36 8.76 -9.11 -10.30
C VAL A 36 8.44 -7.64 -10.58
N PHE A 37 7.88 -6.92 -9.60
CA PHE A 37 7.42 -5.56 -9.86
C PHE A 37 8.54 -4.54 -9.95
N ASN A 38 9.63 -4.71 -9.21
CA ASN A 38 10.83 -3.89 -9.40
C ASN A 38 11.37 -4.09 -10.82
N SER A 39 11.50 -5.33 -11.27
CA SER A 39 11.97 -5.62 -12.63
C SER A 39 11.09 -5.01 -13.71
N MET A 40 9.77 -5.13 -13.59
CA MET A 40 8.83 -4.48 -14.51
C MET A 40 8.97 -2.96 -14.51
N SER A 41 9.11 -2.34 -13.33
CA SER A 41 9.25 -0.89 -13.21
C SER A 41 10.55 -0.38 -13.86
N LEU A 42 11.62 -1.18 -13.85
CA LEU A 42 12.92 -0.84 -14.44
C LEU A 42 13.03 -1.16 -15.93
N ALA A 43 12.27 -2.14 -16.43
CA ALA A 43 12.34 -2.57 -17.82
C ALA A 43 11.50 -1.71 -18.78
N GLY A 44 10.55 -0.93 -18.23
CA GLY A 44 9.59 -0.16 -19.00
C GLY A 44 8.67 -1.08 -19.80
N SER A 45 8.96 -1.24 -21.09
CA SER A 45 8.28 -2.23 -21.95
C SER A 45 9.21 -3.13 -22.73
N THR A 46 10.43 -3.28 -22.25
CA THR A 46 11.33 -4.32 -22.72
C THR A 46 10.85 -5.67 -22.19
N PRO A 47 10.64 -6.68 -23.05
CA PRO A 47 10.31 -8.04 -22.63
C PRO A 47 11.21 -8.57 -21.52
N LEU A 48 10.62 -9.21 -20.52
CA LEU A 48 11.32 -9.76 -19.36
C LEU A 48 11.17 -11.28 -19.28
N ARG A 49 12.24 -11.93 -18.80
CA ARG A 49 12.18 -13.28 -18.25
C ARG A 49 12.72 -13.28 -16.84
N ILE A 50 11.90 -13.67 -15.87
CA ILE A 50 12.27 -13.67 -14.45
C ILE A 50 12.32 -15.12 -13.97
N PHE A 51 13.53 -15.61 -13.76
CA PHE A 51 13.80 -16.96 -13.27
C PHE A 51 13.83 -16.96 -11.73
N LEU A 52 13.02 -17.83 -11.14
CA LEU A 52 12.83 -17.95 -9.69
C LEU A 52 13.14 -19.38 -9.21
N PRO A 53 14.39 -19.87 -9.34
CA PRO A 53 14.75 -21.25 -9.04
C PRO A 53 14.60 -21.63 -7.56
N SER A 54 14.62 -20.65 -6.65
CA SER A 54 14.49 -20.88 -5.22
C SER A 54 13.05 -20.79 -4.71
N PHE A 55 12.10 -20.38 -5.56
CA PHE A 55 10.71 -20.20 -5.16
C PHE A 55 9.90 -21.49 -5.42
N PRO A 56 9.41 -22.17 -4.37
CA PRO A 56 8.63 -23.39 -4.53
C PRO A 56 7.19 -23.05 -4.96
N ASN A 57 6.94 -22.98 -6.27
CA ASN A 57 5.63 -22.66 -6.86
C ASN A 57 4.60 -23.82 -6.74
N ASN A 58 4.47 -24.41 -5.55
CA ASN A 58 3.72 -25.64 -5.34
C ASN A 58 2.19 -25.44 -5.40
N ALA A 59 1.67 -24.24 -5.09
CA ALA A 59 0.23 -23.96 -5.09
C ALA A 59 -0.20 -23.05 -6.25
N GLY A 60 0.65 -22.97 -7.28
CA GLY A 60 0.41 -22.20 -8.50
C GLY A 60 0.33 -20.70 -8.29
N GLU A 61 1.10 -20.16 -7.33
CA GLU A 61 1.15 -18.73 -7.03
C GLU A 61 1.62 -17.90 -8.23
N LEU A 62 2.58 -18.41 -9.01
CA LEU A 62 3.07 -17.71 -10.20
C LEU A 62 2.02 -17.70 -11.32
N GLU A 63 1.23 -18.77 -11.47
CA GLU A 63 0.12 -18.82 -12.42
C GLU A 63 -0.97 -17.82 -12.03
N LYS A 64 -1.32 -17.79 -10.74
CA LYS A 64 -2.25 -16.78 -10.21
C LYS A 64 -1.74 -15.36 -10.44
N LEU A 65 -0.43 -15.13 -10.29
CA LEU A 65 0.19 -13.82 -10.53
C LEU A 65 0.13 -13.46 -12.02
N ALA A 66 0.49 -14.39 -12.90
CA ALA A 66 0.42 -14.21 -14.35
C ALA A 66 -1.01 -13.90 -14.81
N ASP A 67 -1.99 -14.69 -14.36
CA ASP A 67 -3.41 -14.47 -14.65
C ASP A 67 -3.91 -13.11 -14.15
N LEU A 68 -3.48 -12.70 -12.95
CA LEU A 68 -3.82 -11.40 -12.39
C LEU A 68 -3.23 -10.25 -13.21
N MET A 69 -1.97 -10.37 -13.65
CA MET A 69 -1.31 -9.40 -14.52
C MET A 69 -2.00 -9.32 -15.88
N CYS A 70 -2.30 -10.47 -16.49
CA CYS A 70 -3.05 -10.56 -17.74
C CYS A 70 -4.46 -9.99 -17.62
N THR A 71 -5.14 -10.15 -16.49
CA THR A 71 -6.47 -9.56 -16.27
C THR A 71 -6.40 -8.04 -16.11
N ASN A 72 -5.31 -7.54 -15.52
CA ASN A 72 -5.04 -6.11 -15.31
C ASN A 72 -4.13 -5.50 -16.38
N TRP A 73 -4.00 -6.14 -17.54
CA TRP A 73 -3.06 -5.75 -18.59
C TRP A 73 -3.14 -4.27 -18.97
N LYS A 74 -4.35 -3.70 -18.98
CA LYS A 74 -4.61 -2.30 -19.36
C LYS A 74 -4.00 -1.29 -18.41
N ILE A 75 -3.95 -1.55 -17.11
CA ILE A 75 -3.33 -0.64 -16.15
C ILE A 75 -1.81 -0.88 -16.05
N LEU A 76 -1.34 -2.06 -16.48
CA LEU A 76 0.07 -2.48 -16.42
C LEU A 76 0.89 -2.22 -17.70
N GLY A 77 0.28 -1.77 -18.79
CA GLY A 77 1.05 -1.38 -19.99
C GLY A 77 0.69 -2.10 -21.27
N GLY A 78 -0.33 -2.98 -21.30
CA GLY A 78 -0.42 -3.97 -22.38
C GLY A 78 0.21 -5.32 -22.02
N VAL A 79 0.36 -5.61 -20.73
CA VAL A 79 1.11 -6.79 -20.25
C VAL A 79 0.43 -8.10 -20.64
N ASP A 80 1.21 -8.99 -21.26
CA ASP A 80 0.96 -10.42 -21.39
C ASP A 80 1.99 -11.16 -20.52
N CYS A 81 1.53 -12.07 -19.68
CA CYS A 81 2.38 -12.76 -18.71
C CYS A 81 2.12 -14.26 -18.76
N LYS A 82 3.18 -15.05 -18.84
CA LYS A 82 3.12 -16.52 -18.91
C LYS A 82 4.08 -17.14 -17.92
N VAL A 83 3.63 -18.23 -17.30
CA VAL A 83 4.52 -19.10 -16.51
C VAL A 83 5.05 -20.21 -17.40
N LYS A 84 6.35 -20.45 -17.34
CA LYS A 84 6.98 -21.63 -17.91
C LYS A 84 7.70 -22.39 -16.81
N HIS A 85 7.51 -23.70 -16.81
CA HIS A 85 8.21 -24.64 -15.92
C HIS A 85 9.22 -25.42 -16.74
N TRP A 86 10.47 -25.45 -16.27
CA TRP A 86 11.47 -26.26 -16.94
C TRP A 86 11.35 -27.71 -16.46
N PRO A 87 11.20 -28.69 -17.36
CA PRO A 87 10.98 -30.08 -16.97
C PRO A 87 12.19 -30.67 -16.25
N ASP A 88 13.40 -30.25 -16.64
CA ASP A 88 14.66 -30.80 -16.14
C ASP A 88 15.22 -30.00 -14.95
N THR A 89 14.53 -28.94 -14.52
CA THR A 89 14.96 -28.06 -13.44
C THR A 89 13.76 -27.49 -12.71
N PRO A 90 13.67 -27.58 -11.36
CA PRO A 90 12.56 -27.04 -10.58
C PRO A 90 12.53 -25.50 -10.52
N ALA A 91 12.87 -24.81 -11.61
CA ALA A 91 12.76 -23.38 -11.74
C ALA A 91 11.50 -23.02 -12.54
N SER A 92 10.70 -22.14 -11.95
CA SER A 92 9.64 -21.45 -12.67
C SER A 92 10.19 -20.13 -13.23
N CYS A 93 9.73 -19.79 -14.43
CA CYS A 93 10.02 -18.51 -15.07
C CYS A 93 8.73 -17.77 -15.37
N LEU A 94 8.72 -16.47 -15.11
CA LEU A 94 7.71 -15.55 -15.64
C LEU A 94 8.26 -14.89 -16.91
N GLU A 95 7.56 -15.10 -18.02
CA GLU A 95 7.78 -14.34 -19.26
C GLU A 95 6.76 -13.20 -19.31
N ILE A 96 7.24 -11.97 -19.40
CA ILE A 96 6.41 -10.77 -19.38
C ILE A 96 6.70 -9.96 -20.64
N ASP A 97 5.67 -9.76 -21.45
CA ASP A 97 5.70 -9.00 -22.69
C ASP A 97 4.70 -7.84 -22.64
N TRP A 98 4.92 -6.81 -23.46
CA TRP A 98 4.00 -5.67 -23.61
C TRP A 98 3.29 -5.70 -24.98
N SER A 99 2.82 -6.88 -25.35
CA SER A 99 2.26 -7.22 -26.66
C SER A 99 1.07 -6.37 -27.09
N PHE A 100 0.36 -5.74 -26.15
CA PHE A 100 -0.91 -5.03 -26.40
C PHE A 100 -0.84 -3.54 -26.05
N ARG A 101 0.32 -2.90 -26.16
CA ARG A 101 0.47 -1.46 -25.89
C ARG A 101 -0.58 -0.66 -26.66
N THR A 102 -1.36 0.14 -25.94
CA THR A 102 -2.27 1.10 -26.55
C THR A 102 -1.65 2.50 -26.51
N PRO A 103 -1.82 3.33 -27.56
CA PRO A 103 -1.29 4.70 -27.57
C PRO A 103 -1.85 5.63 -26.47
N SER A 104 -2.94 5.21 -25.80
CA SER A 104 -3.69 5.99 -24.82
C SER A 104 -3.26 5.78 -23.37
N MET A 105 -2.14 5.09 -23.13
CA MET A 105 -1.73 4.72 -21.77
C MET A 105 -1.06 5.87 -21.03
N SER A 106 -1.49 6.10 -19.79
CA SER A 106 -0.79 7.04 -18.91
C SER A 106 0.54 6.43 -18.50
N LEU A 107 1.62 7.07 -18.92
CA LEU A 107 2.96 6.73 -18.46
C LEU A 107 3.21 7.36 -17.09
N TYR A 108 4.17 6.79 -16.38
CA TYR A 108 4.61 7.31 -15.11
C TYR A 108 5.36 8.62 -15.31
N HIS A 109 4.84 9.68 -14.69
CA HIS A 109 5.51 10.97 -14.65
C HIS A 109 6.29 11.08 -13.35
N ARG A 110 7.61 10.89 -13.46
CA ARG A 110 8.51 10.95 -12.33
C ARG A 110 8.54 12.33 -11.70
N GLU A 111 8.34 12.36 -10.39
CA GLU A 111 8.50 13.55 -9.56
C GLU A 111 9.96 14.00 -9.47
N SER A 112 10.17 15.30 -9.40
CA SER A 112 11.45 15.91 -9.10
C SER A 112 11.89 15.62 -7.66
N PRO A 113 13.20 15.63 -7.36
CA PRO A 113 13.69 15.46 -5.99
C PRO A 113 13.09 16.46 -4.98
N SER A 114 12.81 17.69 -5.42
CA SER A 114 12.15 18.71 -4.59
C SER A 114 10.70 18.37 -4.30
N GLU A 115 9.96 17.85 -5.27
CA GLU A 115 8.59 17.38 -5.05
C GLU A 115 8.61 16.21 -4.06
N ILE A 116 9.40 15.17 -4.31
CA ILE A 116 9.53 14.00 -3.43
C ILE A 116 9.83 14.43 -1.98
N SER A 117 10.83 15.31 -1.79
CA SER A 117 11.21 15.81 -0.47
C SER A 117 10.10 16.62 0.20
N GLY A 118 9.34 17.39 -0.58
CA GLY A 118 8.17 18.12 -0.10
C GLY A 118 7.07 17.17 0.37
N GLN A 119 6.74 16.15 -0.43
CA GLN A 119 5.67 15.21 -0.11
C GLN A 119 5.97 14.36 1.13
N ILE A 120 7.23 13.94 1.29
CA ILE A 120 7.69 13.26 2.50
C ILE A 120 7.51 14.18 3.72
N ARG A 121 7.98 15.42 3.63
CA ARG A 121 7.85 16.40 4.73
C ARG A 121 6.40 16.67 5.09
N ASP A 122 5.53 16.86 4.11
CA ASP A 122 4.10 17.08 4.35
C ASP A 122 3.49 15.87 5.09
N THR A 123 3.91 14.66 4.73
CA THR A 123 3.45 13.42 5.37
C THR A 123 4.01 13.27 6.79
N GLU A 124 5.26 13.68 7.06
CA GLU A 124 5.83 13.74 8.41
C GLU A 124 5.04 14.70 9.32
N VAL A 125 4.79 15.92 8.83
CA VAL A 125 3.98 16.93 9.53
C VAL A 125 2.58 16.41 9.80
N TYR A 126 1.96 15.73 8.83
CA TYR A 126 0.66 15.10 9.02
C TYR A 126 0.66 14.05 10.15
N VAL A 127 1.70 13.21 10.24
CA VAL A 127 1.78 12.21 11.32
C VAL A 127 1.83 12.88 12.69
N ASP A 128 2.68 13.89 12.86
CA ASP A 128 2.85 14.55 14.16
C ASP A 128 1.68 15.47 14.51
N GLU A 129 1.27 16.34 13.61
CA GLU A 129 0.28 17.37 13.91
C GLU A 129 -1.15 16.86 13.77
N THR A 130 -1.42 15.96 12.82
CA THR A 130 -2.79 15.45 12.57
C THR A 130 -3.03 14.12 13.26
N LEU A 131 -2.30 13.06 12.90
CA LEU A 131 -2.56 11.73 13.46
C LEU A 131 -2.29 11.68 14.97
N ALA A 132 -1.15 12.21 15.41
CA ALA A 132 -0.77 12.24 16.82
C ALA A 132 -1.34 13.45 17.56
N GLY A 133 -1.27 14.65 16.98
CA GLY A 133 -1.76 15.88 17.59
C GLY A 133 -3.26 15.87 17.89
N LEU A 134 -4.08 15.39 16.94
CA LEU A 134 -5.51 15.12 17.19
C LEU A 134 -5.73 13.74 17.83
N GLY A 135 -4.69 12.92 17.98
CA GLY A 135 -4.72 11.57 18.52
C GLY A 135 -5.75 10.66 17.84
N LEU A 136 -5.84 10.74 16.51
CA LEU A 136 -6.69 9.91 15.68
C LEU A 136 -6.20 8.45 15.68
N CYS A 137 -4.89 8.24 15.71
CA CYS A 137 -4.32 6.91 15.89
C CYS A 137 -4.03 6.66 17.39
N PRO A 138 -4.64 5.64 18.03
CA PRO A 138 -4.33 5.32 19.43
C PRO A 138 -2.90 4.79 19.63
N PHE A 139 -2.28 4.26 18.57
CA PHE A 139 -0.97 3.60 18.62
C PHE A 139 0.20 4.49 18.19
N THR A 140 -0.06 5.70 17.69
CA THR A 140 0.96 6.65 17.22
C THR A 140 0.95 7.92 18.08
N LYS A 141 2.13 8.31 18.57
CA LYS A 141 2.34 9.54 19.35
C LYS A 141 3.25 10.56 18.69
N SER A 142 4.12 10.11 17.78
CA SER A 142 4.92 10.97 16.91
C SER A 142 5.48 10.13 15.76
N MET A 143 6.18 10.78 14.83
CA MET A 143 7.01 10.13 13.81
C MET A 143 7.99 9.13 14.39
N GLU A 144 8.57 9.38 15.56
CA GLU A 144 9.54 8.48 16.21
C GLU A 144 8.88 7.37 17.04
N ARG A 145 7.58 7.49 17.34
CA ARG A 145 6.90 6.61 18.30
C ARG A 145 5.52 6.17 17.81
N SER A 146 5.48 5.02 17.17
CA SER A 146 4.29 4.24 16.82
C SER A 146 4.29 2.87 17.49
N ALA A 147 3.23 2.08 17.24
CA ALA A 147 2.97 0.78 17.85
C ALA A 147 2.93 0.78 19.39
N LEU A 148 2.54 1.90 20.00
CA LEU A 148 2.48 2.04 21.45
C LEU A 148 1.27 1.32 22.05
N GLY A 149 1.43 0.72 23.24
CA GLY A 149 0.38 -0.05 23.89
C GLY A 149 0.25 -1.49 23.37
N LEU A 150 1.21 -1.94 22.54
CA LEU A 150 1.31 -3.30 22.01
C LEU A 150 2.47 -4.10 22.64
N GLU A 151 3.16 -3.52 23.64
CA GLU A 151 4.35 -4.09 24.27
C GLU A 151 4.08 -5.41 25.00
N SER A 152 2.91 -5.52 25.63
CA SER A 152 2.47 -6.74 26.33
C SER A 152 2.32 -7.94 25.40
N MET A 153 2.33 -7.70 24.09
CA MET A 153 2.15 -8.69 23.03
C MET A 153 3.41 -8.85 22.18
N GLY A 154 4.54 -8.31 22.68
CA GLY A 154 5.85 -8.47 22.05
C GLY A 154 6.09 -7.61 20.83
N VAL A 155 5.24 -6.62 20.56
CA VAL A 155 5.47 -5.58 19.54
C VAL A 155 6.20 -4.42 20.20
N LYS A 156 7.40 -4.11 19.71
CA LYS A 156 8.20 -2.98 20.20
C LYS A 156 7.74 -1.69 19.53
N PRO A 157 7.60 -0.59 20.29
CA PRO A 157 7.41 0.72 19.71
C PRO A 157 8.62 1.07 18.83
N GLY A 158 8.34 1.80 17.76
CA GLY A 158 9.36 2.27 16.83
C GLY A 158 8.82 3.36 15.92
N PRO A 159 9.66 3.90 15.04
CA PRO A 159 9.29 5.04 14.22
C PRO A 159 8.32 4.64 13.10
N VAL A 160 7.56 5.62 12.64
CA VAL A 160 6.89 5.61 11.33
C VAL A 160 7.97 5.93 10.30
N ALA A 161 8.09 5.11 9.26
CA ALA A 161 8.96 5.44 8.13
C ALA A 161 8.12 5.83 6.91
N ILE A 162 8.50 6.89 6.22
CA ILE A 162 7.83 7.34 5.00
C ILE A 162 8.69 6.94 3.79
N ARG A 163 8.04 6.38 2.77
CA ARG A 163 8.65 6.05 1.48
C ARG A 163 7.83 6.68 0.38
N HIS A 164 8.49 7.05 -0.69
CA HIS A 164 7.84 7.62 -1.86
C HIS A 164 8.04 6.68 -3.05
N SER A 165 7.01 6.50 -3.86
CA SER A 165 7.00 5.57 -5.00
C SER A 165 7.94 5.95 -6.12
N ALA A 166 8.37 7.20 -6.13
CA ALA A 166 9.38 7.69 -7.06
C ALA A 166 10.73 7.04 -6.77
N ASP A 167 10.85 5.80 -7.23
CA ASP A 167 12.15 5.21 -7.46
C ASP A 167 12.81 6.02 -8.59
N LEU A 168 13.96 6.60 -8.28
CA LEU A 168 14.78 7.34 -9.23
C LEU A 168 15.28 6.45 -10.39
N LYS A 169 14.99 5.16 -10.37
CA LYS A 169 15.40 4.18 -11.37
C LYS A 169 14.26 3.68 -12.25
N ALA A 170 13.00 3.93 -11.91
CA ALA A 170 11.87 3.49 -12.73
C ALA A 170 11.97 4.08 -14.14
N ASP A 171 11.70 3.25 -15.14
CA ASP A 171 11.77 3.62 -16.55
C ASP A 171 10.59 4.56 -16.92
N PRO A 172 10.80 5.66 -17.66
CA PRO A 172 9.72 6.57 -18.06
C PRO A 172 8.58 5.92 -18.87
N GLU A 173 8.86 4.79 -19.52
CA GLU A 173 7.89 4.03 -20.29
C GLU A 173 7.04 3.07 -19.45
N THR A 174 7.25 3.04 -18.12
CA THR A 174 6.43 2.23 -17.20
C THR A 174 5.10 2.92 -16.86
N THR A 175 4.14 2.14 -16.33
CA THR A 175 2.87 2.67 -15.86
C THR A 175 2.90 3.03 -14.37
N PRO A 176 2.10 4.01 -13.93
CA PRO A 176 1.94 4.35 -12.51
C PRO A 176 1.54 3.16 -11.63
N ALA A 177 0.70 2.25 -12.13
CA ALA A 177 0.28 1.05 -11.40
C ALA A 177 1.45 0.07 -11.18
N THR A 178 2.34 -0.05 -12.16
CA THR A 178 3.56 -0.86 -12.05
C THR A 178 4.51 -0.28 -11.00
N VAL A 179 4.68 1.05 -10.98
CA VAL A 179 5.48 1.76 -9.97
C VAL A 179 4.87 1.64 -8.57
N LEU A 180 3.55 1.76 -8.45
CA LEU A 180 2.83 1.57 -7.19
C LEU A 180 3.01 0.14 -6.65
N ALA A 181 2.93 -0.88 -7.52
CA ALA A 181 3.16 -2.27 -7.14
C ALA A 181 4.61 -2.55 -6.73
N SER A 182 5.57 -1.99 -7.47
CA SER A 182 7.00 -2.02 -7.17
C SER A 182 7.28 -1.44 -5.78
N MET A 183 6.77 -0.23 -5.50
CA MET A 183 6.88 0.40 -4.18
C MET A 183 6.21 -0.43 -3.10
N TYR A 184 4.98 -0.91 -3.34
CA TYR A 184 4.23 -1.70 -2.35
C TYR A 184 5.03 -2.91 -1.90
N TRP A 185 5.49 -3.74 -2.84
CA TRP A 185 6.20 -4.96 -2.51
C TRP A 185 7.60 -4.70 -1.95
N SER A 186 8.32 -3.70 -2.47
CA SER A 186 9.58 -3.24 -1.85
C SER A 186 9.37 -2.81 -0.40
N GLY A 187 8.29 -2.07 -0.11
CA GLY A 187 7.93 -1.66 1.25
C GLY A 187 7.55 -2.84 2.15
N VAL A 188 6.84 -3.85 1.62
CA VAL A 188 6.53 -5.09 2.34
C VAL A 188 7.82 -5.81 2.73
N THR A 189 8.72 -6.04 1.77
CA THR A 189 10.00 -6.72 1.99
C THR A 189 10.86 -5.96 3.00
N GLU A 190 11.07 -4.66 2.77
CA GLU A 190 11.89 -3.83 3.66
C GLU A 190 11.32 -3.82 5.09
N LEU A 191 9.99 -3.72 5.26
CA LEU A 191 9.41 -3.73 6.61
C LEU A 191 9.57 -5.10 7.28
N LEU A 192 9.34 -6.20 6.57
CA LEU A 192 9.49 -7.56 7.13
C LEU A 192 10.93 -7.89 7.52
N GLU A 193 11.91 -7.40 6.76
CA GLU A 193 13.33 -7.64 7.02
C GLU A 193 13.91 -6.71 8.10
N LYS A 194 13.29 -5.54 8.32
CA LYS A 194 13.69 -4.63 9.39
C LYS A 194 13.10 -5.03 10.73
N ASP A 195 13.84 -4.71 11.79
CA ASP A 195 13.33 -4.78 13.14
C ASP A 195 12.32 -3.65 13.42
N GLU A 196 11.41 -3.91 14.36
CA GLU A 196 10.35 -2.96 14.73
C GLU A 196 10.89 -1.63 15.29
N THR A 197 12.08 -1.64 15.91
CA THR A 197 12.67 -0.42 16.48
C THR A 197 13.31 0.48 15.42
N SER A 198 13.64 -0.06 14.26
CA SER A 198 14.04 0.72 13.07
C SER A 198 12.85 1.23 12.27
N ALA A 199 11.75 0.47 12.22
CA ALA A 199 10.50 0.88 11.61
C ALA A 199 9.33 0.03 12.12
N ALA A 200 8.39 0.67 12.81
CA ALA A 200 7.18 0.01 13.30
C ALA A 200 6.14 -0.13 12.19
N THR A 201 6.04 0.84 11.28
CA THR A 201 5.04 0.92 10.21
C THR A 201 5.60 1.76 9.06
N PHE A 202 5.15 1.51 7.83
CA PHE A 202 5.49 2.36 6.69
C PHE A 202 4.29 3.13 6.16
N LEU A 203 4.50 4.39 5.81
CA LEU A 203 3.59 5.17 4.95
C LEU A 203 4.22 5.27 3.57
N LEU A 204 3.60 4.62 2.60
CA LEU A 204 4.05 4.58 1.21
C LEU A 204 3.27 5.60 0.38
N ILE A 205 3.90 6.69 -0.02
CA ILE A 205 3.31 7.73 -0.87
C ILE A 205 3.31 7.25 -2.31
N ALA A 206 2.12 7.15 -2.91
CA ALA A 206 1.94 6.69 -4.29
C ALA A 206 2.33 7.79 -5.30
N PRO A 207 2.50 7.45 -6.60
CA PRO A 207 2.80 8.44 -7.63
C PRO A 207 1.75 9.55 -7.67
N SER A 208 2.16 10.79 -7.82
CA SER A 208 1.27 11.95 -7.79
C SER A 208 0.24 11.87 -8.91
N SER A 209 0.68 11.63 -10.14
CA SER A 209 -0.19 11.41 -11.29
C SER A 209 -0.20 9.93 -11.66
N PRO A 210 -1.38 9.34 -11.93
CA PRO A 210 -2.72 9.93 -11.99
C PRO A 210 -3.45 9.92 -10.63
N TYR A 211 -2.76 9.55 -9.54
CA TYR A 211 -3.42 9.27 -8.27
C TYR A 211 -3.84 10.49 -7.47
N THR A 212 -3.70 11.71 -8.01
CA THR A 212 -4.54 12.84 -7.58
C THR A 212 -6.03 12.56 -7.79
N ASN A 213 -6.38 11.66 -8.72
CA ASN A 213 -7.71 11.10 -8.85
C ASN A 213 -7.94 9.98 -7.82
N PHE A 214 -8.79 10.25 -6.84
CA PHE A 214 -9.17 9.33 -5.77
C PHE A 214 -9.63 7.97 -6.28
N LYS A 215 -10.54 7.96 -7.26
CA LYS A 215 -11.14 6.74 -7.78
C LYS A 215 -10.11 5.88 -8.53
N SER A 216 -9.22 6.50 -9.29
CA SER A 216 -8.13 5.78 -9.97
C SER A 216 -7.21 5.10 -8.97
N PHE A 217 -6.81 5.80 -7.90
CA PHE A 217 -5.95 5.22 -6.86
C PHE A 217 -6.58 4.00 -6.18
N PHE A 218 -7.83 4.11 -5.73
CA PHE A 218 -8.53 3.01 -5.08
C PHE A 218 -8.82 1.86 -6.04
N THR A 219 -9.19 2.16 -7.29
CA THR A 219 -9.42 1.12 -8.31
C THR A 219 -8.16 0.29 -8.55
N ASP A 220 -7.00 0.91 -8.70
CA ASP A 220 -5.74 0.19 -8.92
C ASP A 220 -5.34 -0.60 -7.65
N CYS A 221 -5.58 -0.04 -6.46
CA CYS A 221 -5.35 -0.75 -5.21
C CYS A 221 -6.25 -1.99 -5.07
N ASP A 222 -7.58 -1.87 -5.24
CA ASP A 222 -8.55 -2.96 -5.11
C ASP A 222 -8.42 -4.02 -6.22
N SER A 223 -8.27 -3.57 -7.47
CA SER A 223 -8.30 -4.47 -8.63
C SER A 223 -7.01 -5.26 -8.80
N PHE A 224 -5.89 -4.72 -8.30
CA PHE A 224 -4.57 -5.27 -8.54
C PHE A 224 -3.75 -5.46 -7.26
N ILE A 225 -3.33 -4.40 -6.57
CA ILE A 225 -2.41 -4.50 -5.41
C ILE A 225 -2.97 -5.45 -4.35
N GLU A 226 -4.23 -5.26 -3.97
CA GLU A 226 -4.93 -6.08 -2.99
C GLU A 226 -4.91 -7.56 -3.36
N LYS A 227 -5.12 -7.86 -4.64
CA LYS A 227 -5.18 -9.22 -5.15
C LYS A 227 -3.81 -9.88 -5.24
N THR A 228 -2.71 -9.13 -5.28
CA THR A 228 -1.36 -9.73 -5.23
C THR A 228 -1.02 -10.29 -3.85
N ASN A 229 -1.76 -9.95 -2.79
CA ASN A 229 -1.43 -10.35 -1.41
C ASN A 229 -1.46 -11.86 -1.14
N PHE A 230 -1.98 -12.69 -2.05
CA PHE A 230 -1.81 -14.14 -1.94
C PHE A 230 -0.33 -14.57 -1.97
N LEU A 231 0.59 -13.72 -2.47
CA LEU A 231 2.02 -13.95 -2.42
C LEU A 231 2.58 -13.90 -0.99
N ALA A 232 1.89 -13.21 -0.07
CA ALA A 232 2.31 -13.08 1.31
C ALA A 232 1.08 -13.06 2.24
N PRO A 233 0.32 -14.18 2.31
CA PRO A 233 -0.97 -14.21 2.97
C PRO A 233 -0.79 -13.97 4.47
N GLY A 234 -1.48 -12.95 5.00
CA GLY A 234 -1.36 -12.56 6.41
C GLY A 234 -0.04 -11.87 6.78
N ALA A 235 0.88 -11.71 5.83
CA ALA A 235 2.20 -11.14 6.09
C ALA A 235 2.16 -9.62 6.25
N MET A 236 1.12 -8.92 5.80
CA MET A 236 1.04 -7.47 5.93
C MET A 236 -0.40 -6.94 5.99
N GLY A 237 -0.58 -5.98 6.88
CA GLY A 237 -1.75 -5.11 6.95
C GLY A 237 -1.57 -3.94 6.03
N ARG A 238 -2.67 -3.53 5.40
CA ARG A 238 -2.69 -2.28 4.64
C ARG A 238 -3.91 -1.46 4.97
N VAL A 239 -3.75 -0.16 4.88
CA VAL A 239 -4.81 0.83 4.98
C VAL A 239 -4.56 1.90 3.94
N TRP A 240 -5.59 2.31 3.22
CA TRP A 240 -5.45 3.29 2.14
C TRP A 240 -5.95 4.65 2.59
N PHE A 241 -5.18 5.67 2.24
CA PHE A 241 -5.46 7.05 2.54
C PHE A 241 -5.34 7.88 1.27
N HIS A 242 -6.15 8.91 1.17
CA HIS A 242 -6.13 9.79 0.01
C HIS A 242 -6.61 11.20 0.39
N PRO A 243 -6.05 12.28 -0.19
CA PRO A 243 -6.46 13.66 0.13
C PRO A 243 -7.97 13.90 -0.01
N SER A 244 -8.54 13.33 -1.06
CA SER A 244 -9.97 13.40 -1.39
C SER A 244 -10.74 12.15 -0.96
N TYR A 245 -10.34 11.45 0.12
CA TYR A 245 -11.04 10.25 0.57
C TYR A 245 -12.51 10.55 0.85
N THR A 246 -13.36 9.72 0.24
CA THR A 246 -14.81 9.70 0.41
C THR A 246 -15.32 8.26 0.33
N LEU A 247 -15.79 7.68 1.44
CA LEU A 247 -16.19 6.26 1.46
C LEU A 247 -17.35 5.94 0.50
N SER A 248 -18.24 6.90 0.24
CA SER A 248 -19.41 6.69 -0.62
C SER A 248 -19.07 6.50 -2.11
N GLU A 249 -17.92 6.99 -2.57
CA GLU A 249 -17.52 6.87 -3.98
C GLU A 249 -16.87 5.53 -4.32
N VAL A 250 -16.18 4.92 -3.35
CA VAL A 250 -15.45 3.65 -3.52
C VAL A 250 -16.21 2.47 -2.89
N GLY A 251 -17.17 2.75 -2.01
CA GLY A 251 -17.89 1.75 -1.24
C GLY A 251 -17.02 1.09 -0.17
N TYR A 252 -17.62 0.19 0.60
CA TYR A 252 -16.85 -0.65 1.52
C TYR A 252 -16.45 -1.94 0.81
N GLN A 253 -15.14 -2.13 0.66
CA GLN A 253 -14.55 -3.44 0.41
C GLN A 253 -13.72 -3.83 1.63
N SER A 254 -13.76 -5.10 2.03
CA SER A 254 -12.83 -5.57 3.07
C SER A 254 -11.39 -5.35 2.60
N GLY A 255 -10.48 -4.98 3.49
CA GLY A 255 -9.06 -4.80 3.16
C GLY A 255 -8.66 -3.34 2.96
N GLY A 256 -8.30 -2.66 4.04
CA GLY A 256 -7.71 -1.32 4.01
C GLY A 256 -8.67 -0.13 3.94
N HIS A 257 -9.96 -0.35 3.70
CA HIS A 257 -11.00 0.70 3.72
C HIS A 257 -11.43 1.11 5.14
N ALA A 258 -12.14 2.23 5.29
CA ALA A 258 -12.83 2.58 6.53
C ALA A 258 -14.13 1.77 6.71
N PRO A 259 -14.58 1.50 7.94
CA PRO A 259 -15.86 0.83 8.16
C PRO A 259 -17.05 1.66 7.62
N PRO A 260 -18.16 1.01 7.22
CA PRO A 260 -19.34 1.70 6.70
C PRO A 260 -19.94 2.66 7.74
N LEU A 261 -20.53 3.76 7.26
CA LEU A 261 -21.14 4.77 8.13
C LEU A 261 -22.22 4.20 9.06
N SER A 262 -22.99 3.20 8.60
CA SER A 262 -24.00 2.52 9.42
C SER A 262 -23.39 1.86 10.66
N GLU A 263 -22.18 1.32 10.52
CA GLU A 263 -21.45 0.75 11.65
C GLU A 263 -20.94 1.84 12.58
N VAL A 264 -20.30 2.89 12.05
CA VAL A 264 -19.82 4.04 12.85
C VAL A 264 -20.96 4.71 13.62
N SER A 265 -22.11 4.85 12.97
CA SER A 265 -23.36 5.37 13.55
C SER A 265 -23.81 4.55 14.76
N SER A 266 -23.76 3.21 14.66
CA SER A 266 -24.07 2.33 15.79
C SER A 266 -23.01 2.39 16.90
N LEU A 267 -21.73 2.55 16.53
CA LEU A 267 -20.65 2.73 17.50
C LEU A 267 -20.79 4.05 18.27
N MET A 268 -21.28 5.11 17.62
CA MET A 268 -21.49 6.43 18.22
C MET A 268 -22.52 6.40 19.35
N ASP A 269 -23.59 5.61 19.22
CA ASP A 269 -24.61 5.48 20.29
C ASP A 269 -24.01 4.91 21.59
N MET A 270 -23.12 3.93 21.46
CA MET A 270 -22.40 3.37 22.61
C MET A 270 -21.41 4.38 23.20
N TYR A 271 -20.72 5.14 22.34
CA TYR A 271 -19.79 6.17 22.79
C TYR A 271 -20.51 7.23 23.63
N ILE A 272 -21.64 7.75 23.17
CA ILE A 272 -22.43 8.78 23.88
C ILE A 272 -22.94 8.25 25.22
N SER A 273 -23.43 7.01 25.25
CA SER A 273 -23.90 6.38 26.48
C SER A 273 -22.80 6.32 27.57
N GLY A 274 -21.53 6.20 27.16
CA GLY A 274 -20.37 6.21 28.04
C GLY A 274 -19.76 7.58 28.34
N HIS A 275 -20.23 8.66 27.71
CA HIS A 275 -19.67 10.01 27.83
C HIS A 275 -20.78 11.03 28.11
N PRO A 276 -21.22 11.18 29.38
CA PRO A 276 -22.26 12.12 29.75
C PRO A 276 -21.93 13.55 29.29
N GLY A 277 -22.83 14.14 28.48
CA GLY A 277 -22.66 15.49 27.91
C GLY A 277 -22.18 15.51 26.45
N ALA A 278 -21.70 14.39 25.89
CA ALA A 278 -21.45 14.27 24.47
C ALA A 278 -22.77 14.35 23.68
N LYS A 279 -22.80 15.16 22.62
CA LYS A 279 -23.95 15.24 21.70
C LYS A 279 -23.67 14.37 20.49
N ARG A 280 -24.72 13.69 20.00
CA ARG A 280 -24.65 12.97 18.73
C ARG A 280 -24.51 13.98 17.58
N PRO A 281 -23.44 13.91 16.76
CA PRO A 281 -23.37 14.71 15.54
C PRO A 281 -24.48 14.31 14.57
N ALA A 282 -24.86 15.23 13.67
CA ALA A 282 -25.75 14.87 12.57
C ALA A 282 -25.04 13.87 11.64
N ASP A 283 -25.80 12.99 10.99
CA ASP A 283 -25.23 11.96 10.11
C ASP A 283 -24.33 12.53 8.98
N PRO A 284 -24.67 13.67 8.33
CA PRO A 284 -23.76 14.29 7.35
C PRO A 284 -22.41 14.73 7.95
N ASP A 285 -22.41 15.26 9.17
CA ASP A 285 -21.18 15.68 9.86
C ASP A 285 -20.33 14.49 10.27
N MET A 286 -20.98 13.43 10.75
CA MET A 286 -20.31 12.19 11.10
C MET A 286 -19.70 11.50 9.88
N ALA A 287 -20.41 11.47 8.75
CA ALA A 287 -19.89 10.92 7.49
C ALA A 287 -18.64 11.67 7.04
N ARG A 288 -18.73 13.00 6.97
CA ARG A 288 -17.63 13.88 6.57
C ARG A 288 -16.42 13.75 7.51
N ALA A 289 -16.65 13.78 8.83
CA ALA A 289 -15.58 13.65 9.81
C ALA A 289 -14.93 12.27 9.79
N HIS A 290 -15.71 11.20 9.56
CA HIS A 290 -15.19 9.84 9.41
C HIS A 290 -14.28 9.73 8.17
N ASP A 291 -14.71 10.29 7.03
CA ASP A 291 -13.90 10.34 5.82
C ASP A 291 -12.59 11.12 6.02
N ILE A 292 -12.63 12.23 6.77
CA ILE A 292 -11.44 13.02 7.12
C ILE A 292 -10.39 12.19 7.87
N THR A 293 -10.79 11.20 8.67
CA THR A 293 -9.82 10.31 9.35
C THR A 293 -8.99 9.45 8.39
N ARG A 294 -9.41 9.33 7.12
CA ARG A 294 -8.70 8.64 6.04
C ARG A 294 -8.04 9.59 5.05
N ARG A 295 -8.05 10.90 5.33
CA ARG A 295 -7.36 11.88 4.49
C ARG A 295 -5.91 12.02 4.92
N THR A 296 -5.05 12.13 3.91
CA THR A 296 -3.60 12.39 4.00
C THR A 296 -3.24 13.48 3.00
N PRO A 297 -2.08 14.16 3.14
CA PRO A 297 -1.66 15.18 2.18
C PRO A 297 -1.44 14.62 0.77
N TRP A 298 -1.07 13.34 0.67
CA TRP A 298 -0.79 12.62 -0.57
C TRP A 298 -1.43 11.22 -0.56
N PRO A 299 -1.79 10.64 -1.72
CA PRO A 299 -2.26 9.26 -1.80
C PRO A 299 -1.25 8.32 -1.13
N THR A 300 -1.68 7.57 -0.11
CA THR A 300 -0.76 6.84 0.77
C THR A 300 -1.30 5.46 1.10
N ILE A 301 -0.43 4.45 1.07
CA ILE A 301 -0.68 3.12 1.63
C ILE A 301 0.08 3.01 2.95
N ASN A 302 -0.64 2.81 4.04
CA ASN A 302 -0.04 2.47 5.33
C ASN A 302 0.15 0.95 5.41
N LEU A 303 1.37 0.51 5.65
CA LEU A 303 1.78 -0.88 5.81
C LEU A 303 2.01 -1.20 7.30
N LEU A 304 1.23 -2.15 7.81
CA LEU A 304 1.24 -2.62 9.20
C LEU A 304 1.79 -4.04 9.28
N ARG A 305 2.62 -4.33 10.29
CA ARG A 305 3.17 -5.67 10.51
C ARG A 305 2.07 -6.68 10.88
N PRO A 306 2.26 -7.99 10.63
CA PRO A 306 1.31 -9.04 11.03
C PRO A 306 0.89 -8.97 12.49
N ARG A 307 1.87 -8.82 13.39
CA ARG A 307 1.60 -8.77 14.84
C ARG A 307 0.74 -7.56 15.22
N GLN A 308 0.92 -6.43 14.55
CA GLN A 308 0.07 -5.26 14.74
C GLN A 308 -1.36 -5.51 14.25
N LEU A 309 -1.52 -6.24 13.13
CA LEU A 309 -2.85 -6.62 12.64
C LEU A 309 -3.55 -7.64 13.54
N GLU A 310 -2.85 -8.66 14.01
CA GLU A 310 -3.41 -9.66 14.93
C GLU A 310 -3.95 -8.95 16.17
N MET A 311 -3.19 -8.00 16.71
CA MET A 311 -3.65 -7.15 17.80
C MET A 311 -4.79 -6.22 17.44
N ALA A 312 -4.76 -5.61 16.26
CA ALA A 312 -5.87 -4.79 15.79
C ALA A 312 -7.15 -5.63 15.72
N LYS A 313 -7.07 -6.89 15.27
CA LYS A 313 -8.19 -7.86 15.23
C LYS A 313 -8.65 -8.30 16.61
N GLU A 314 -7.74 -8.61 17.53
CA GLU A 314 -8.08 -8.94 18.92
C GLU A 314 -8.76 -7.77 19.64
N ASN A 315 -8.31 -6.55 19.32
CA ASN A 315 -8.90 -5.30 19.77
C ASN A 315 -10.06 -4.82 18.88
N ASP A 316 -10.42 -5.53 17.81
CA ASP A 316 -11.54 -5.19 16.92
C ASP A 316 -12.89 -5.61 17.51
N LYS A 317 -12.90 -5.96 18.81
CA LYS A 317 -14.13 -6.10 19.58
C LYS A 317 -14.92 -4.80 19.49
N ARG A 318 -16.22 -4.94 19.30
CA ARG A 318 -17.18 -3.83 19.15
C ARG A 318 -16.99 -2.73 20.20
N GLU A 319 -16.74 -3.10 21.46
CA GLU A 319 -16.50 -2.17 22.58
C GLU A 319 -15.26 -1.29 22.40
N ASN A 320 -14.17 -1.84 21.85
CA ASN A 320 -12.94 -1.11 21.61
C ASN A 320 -13.06 -0.24 20.35
N ARG A 321 -13.71 -0.75 19.30
CA ARG A 321 -14.05 0.05 18.12
C ARG A 321 -14.91 1.28 18.48
N ALA A 322 -15.83 1.13 19.44
CA ALA A 322 -16.65 2.21 19.98
C ALA A 322 -15.84 3.31 20.69
N LYS A 323 -14.62 3.01 21.15
CA LYS A 323 -13.71 3.99 21.76
C LYS A 323 -12.81 4.70 20.75
N VAL A 324 -12.70 4.17 19.52
CA VAL A 324 -11.78 4.69 18.50
C VAL A 324 -12.53 5.46 17.42
N TYR A 325 -13.44 4.83 16.68
CA TYR A 325 -14.08 5.46 15.53
C TYR A 325 -14.95 6.67 15.93
N PRO A 326 -15.88 6.56 16.90
CA PRO A 326 -16.67 7.72 17.35
C PRO A 326 -15.82 8.84 17.94
N ARG A 327 -14.79 8.49 18.74
CA ARG A 327 -13.85 9.45 19.31
C ARG A 327 -13.15 10.24 18.21
N ASN A 328 -12.69 9.57 17.16
CA ASN A 328 -12.01 10.24 16.04
C ASN A 328 -12.96 11.19 15.31
N VAL A 329 -14.21 10.79 15.08
CA VAL A 329 -15.26 11.69 14.54
C VAL A 329 -15.40 12.94 15.39
N VAL A 330 -15.60 12.77 16.71
CA VAL A 330 -15.75 13.91 17.64
C VAL A 330 -14.54 14.83 17.60
N ARG A 331 -13.33 14.28 17.65
CA ARG A 331 -12.10 15.09 17.64
C ARG A 331 -11.89 15.86 16.35
N VAL A 332 -12.25 15.28 15.20
CA VAL A 332 -12.21 15.97 13.92
C VAL A 332 -13.19 17.16 13.93
N LEU A 333 -14.43 16.95 14.39
CA LEU A 333 -15.42 18.02 14.48
C LEU A 333 -14.99 19.14 15.44
N GLU A 334 -14.44 18.78 16.61
CA GLU A 334 -13.92 19.76 17.57
C GLU A 334 -12.72 20.56 17.00
N ALA A 335 -11.84 19.90 16.26
CA ALA A 335 -10.70 20.57 15.60
C ALA A 335 -11.18 21.52 14.47
N GLU A 336 -12.26 21.17 13.78
CA GLU A 336 -12.90 22.03 12.79
C GLU A 336 -13.48 23.30 13.42
N GLU A 337 -14.23 23.15 14.51
CA GLU A 337 -14.81 24.28 15.25
C GLU A 337 -13.74 25.26 15.76
N ARG A 338 -12.53 24.75 16.07
CA ARG A 338 -11.36 25.56 16.47
C ARG A 338 -10.57 26.13 15.28
N GLY A 339 -10.91 25.79 14.04
CA GLY A 339 -10.16 26.20 12.84
C GLY A 339 -8.77 25.57 12.74
N GLU A 340 -8.57 24.40 13.35
CA GLU A 340 -7.30 23.66 13.33
C GLU A 340 -7.18 22.80 12.06
N LEU A 341 -8.29 22.23 11.56
CA LEU A 341 -8.27 21.38 10.38
C LEU A 341 -7.75 22.08 9.12
N GLU A 342 -8.11 23.35 8.90
CA GLU A 342 -7.64 24.11 7.72
C GLU A 342 -6.12 24.33 7.74
N LYS A 343 -5.51 24.36 8.94
CA LYS A 343 -4.06 24.48 9.10
C LYS A 343 -3.37 23.13 8.87
N LEU A 344 -3.99 22.06 9.34
CA LEU A 344 -3.47 20.69 9.34
C LEU A 344 -3.63 19.96 7.99
N MET A 345 -4.70 20.26 7.25
CA MET A 345 -5.04 19.61 5.98
C MET A 345 -4.80 20.52 4.78
N LYS A 346 -3.76 21.37 4.81
CA LYS A 346 -3.32 22.08 3.61
C LYS A 346 -2.85 21.07 2.57
N CYS A 347 -3.78 20.61 1.75
CA CYS A 347 -3.48 19.80 0.58
C CYS A 347 -2.70 20.70 -0.41
N PRO A 348 -1.42 20.40 -0.71
CA PRO A 348 -0.63 21.21 -1.62
C PRO A 348 -1.22 21.25 -3.03
N LEU A 349 -2.06 20.26 -3.36
CA LEU A 349 -2.69 20.08 -4.66
C LEU A 349 -3.86 21.04 -4.93
N GLY A 350 -4.17 21.97 -4.03
CA GLY A 350 -5.13 23.05 -4.32
C GLY A 350 -6.56 22.58 -4.58
N PHE A 351 -6.94 21.38 -4.12
CA PHE A 351 -8.32 20.91 -4.17
C PHE A 351 -9.18 21.74 -3.21
N LYS A 352 -9.89 22.73 -3.77
CA LYS A 352 -11.08 23.28 -3.11
C LYS A 352 -12.15 22.19 -3.20
N GLY A 353 -12.58 21.71 -2.04
CA GLY A 353 -13.66 20.73 -1.91
C GLY A 353 -14.99 21.23 -2.44
#